data_AF-A0A382SYY7-F1
#
_entry.id   AF-A0A382SYY7-F1
#
_cell.length_a   1.000
_cell.length_b   1.000
_cell.length_c   1.000
_cell.angle_alpha   90.00
_cell.angle_beta   90.00
_cell.angle_gamma   90.00
#
_symmetry.space_group_name_H-M   'P 1'
#
loop_
_entity.id
_entity.type
_entity.pdbx_description
1 polymer ?
#
loop_
_entity_poly.entity_id
_entity_poly.type
_entity_poly.pdbx_seq_one_letter_code
_entity_poly.pdbx_strand_id
1 'polypeptide(L)'
;MSLDAYNKIFSSVSQEKNLGPHHSIYKWGDKTVVSPQQPLTEATTPSNLINLKRELKGKELLIVDRTHSSEPIIQIIDHRNQMGFNPLVGKTPLDNHPRFPDVSKLYNKIDRG
;
A
#
# COMPACT_ATOMS: atom_id res chain seq x y z
N MET A 1 -1.16 -21.60 6.62
CA MET A 1 0.23 -21.07 6.56
C MET A 1 0.49 -20.32 7.86
N SER A 2 1.54 -20.61 8.63
CA SER A 2 1.76 -20.01 9.97
C SER A 2 2.38 -18.61 9.90
N LEU A 3 2.32 -17.86 11.01
CA LEU A 3 2.99 -16.56 11.18
C LEU A 3 4.51 -16.63 10.93
N ASP A 4 5.13 -17.80 11.18
CA ASP A 4 6.53 -18.07 10.86
C ASP A 4 6.80 -18.03 9.35
N ALA A 5 5.81 -18.39 8.52
CA ALA A 5 5.92 -18.22 7.08
C ALA A 5 6.03 -16.73 6.72
N TYR A 6 5.30 -15.83 7.37
CA TYR A 6 5.39 -14.39 7.09
C TYR A 6 6.67 -13.74 7.60
N ASN A 7 7.13 -14.11 8.81
CA ASN A 7 8.43 -13.66 9.30
C ASN A 7 9.56 -14.17 8.40
N LYS A 8 9.50 -15.42 7.90
CA LYS A 8 10.41 -15.90 6.84
C LYS A 8 10.25 -15.14 5.52
N ILE A 9 9.01 -14.89 5.09
CA ILE A 9 8.66 -14.20 3.83
C ILE A 9 9.22 -12.78 3.79
N PHE A 10 9.13 -12.01 4.86
CA PHE A 10 9.73 -10.67 4.93
C PHE A 10 11.21 -10.69 5.32
N SER A 11 11.72 -11.78 5.90
CA SER A 11 13.17 -11.93 6.15
C SER A 11 13.99 -12.19 4.88
N SER A 12 13.36 -12.69 3.80
CA SER A 12 14.01 -12.91 2.50
C SER A 12 13.89 -11.73 1.53
N VAL A 13 13.28 -10.64 1.99
CA VAL A 13 13.13 -9.41 1.21
C VAL A 13 14.48 -8.69 1.15
N SER A 14 15.05 -8.59 -0.05
CA SER A 14 16.21 -7.75 -0.32
C SER A 14 15.76 -6.35 -0.70
N GLN A 15 16.32 -5.34 -0.02
CA GLN A 15 16.16 -3.94 -0.42
C GLN A 15 16.91 -3.72 -1.73
N GLU A 16 16.20 -3.35 -2.79
CA GLU A 16 16.84 -3.10 -4.09
C GLU A 16 17.18 -1.63 -4.27
N LYS A 17 16.29 -0.73 -3.85
CA LYS A 17 16.37 0.68 -4.21
C LYS A 17 15.55 1.56 -3.28
N ASN A 18 16.05 2.77 -3.04
CA ASN A 18 15.27 3.87 -2.47
C ASN A 18 14.67 4.71 -3.60
N LEU A 19 13.36 4.92 -3.60
CA LEU A 19 12.71 5.88 -4.51
C LEU A 19 12.38 7.15 -3.71
N GLY A 20 13.34 8.08 -3.74
CA GLY A 20 13.28 9.32 -2.97
C GLY A 20 13.34 9.10 -1.45
N PRO A 21 13.05 10.13 -0.65
CA PRO A 21 13.09 10.06 0.81
C PRO A 21 11.86 9.37 1.43
N HIS A 22 10.82 9.05 0.63
CA HIS A 22 9.51 8.67 1.15
C HIS A 22 9.27 7.16 1.21
N HIS A 23 9.84 6.38 0.28
CA HIS A 23 9.58 4.95 0.17
C HIS A 23 10.83 4.14 -0.17
N SER A 24 10.91 2.95 0.43
CA SER A 24 11.86 1.91 0.04
C SER A 24 11.15 0.85 -0.78
N ILE A 25 11.88 0.32 -1.76
CA ILE A 25 11.40 -0.73 -2.65
C ILE A 25 12.17 -2.01 -2.45
N TYR A 26 11.39 -3.06 -2.48
CA TYR A 26 11.77 -4.40 -2.15
C TYR A 26 11.26 -5.33 -3.25
N LYS A 27 12.03 -6.36 -3.58
CA LYS A 27 11.57 -7.45 -4.43
C LYS A 27 11.17 -8.64 -3.60
N TRP A 28 10.07 -9.25 -4.00
CA TRP A 28 9.60 -10.50 -3.42
C TRP A 28 9.01 -11.38 -4.51
N GLY A 29 9.83 -12.31 -5.03
CA GLY A 29 9.48 -13.08 -6.21
C GLY A 29 9.21 -12.18 -7.42
N ASP A 30 8.02 -12.31 -8.01
CA ASP A 30 7.53 -11.48 -9.12
C ASP A 30 6.93 -10.14 -8.66
N LYS A 31 6.87 -9.89 -7.34
CA LYS A 31 6.18 -8.74 -6.75
C LYS A 31 7.17 -7.65 -6.38
N THR A 32 6.69 -6.42 -6.49
CA THR A 32 7.36 -5.23 -5.97
C THR A 32 6.63 -4.79 -4.73
N VAL A 33 7.34 -4.73 -3.61
CA VAL A 33 6.82 -4.28 -2.32
C VAL A 33 7.34 -2.86 -2.09
N VAL A 34 6.43 -1.96 -1.70
CA VAL A 34 6.75 -0.58 -1.38
C VAL A 34 6.44 -0.34 0.09
N SER A 35 7.41 0.18 0.83
CA SER A 35 7.22 0.52 2.25
C SER A 35 7.57 1.99 2.51
N PRO A 36 6.71 2.76 3.19
CA PRO A 36 7.02 4.13 3.57
C PRO A 36 8.20 4.18 4.54
N GLN A 37 9.09 5.16 4.36
CA GLN A 37 10.24 5.44 5.23
C GLN A 37 10.02 6.68 6.11
N GLN A 38 8.84 7.29 5.99
CA GLN A 38 8.40 8.46 6.71
C GLN A 38 7.01 8.22 7.31
N PRO A 39 6.55 9.08 8.24
CA PRO A 39 5.18 9.03 8.71
C PRO A 39 4.18 8.99 7.54
N LEU A 40 3.12 8.21 7.67
CA LEU A 40 2.13 8.02 6.59
C LEU A 40 1.56 9.36 6.09
N THR A 41 1.39 10.34 6.97
CA THR A 41 0.93 11.70 6.63
C THR A 41 1.79 12.41 5.58
N GLU A 42 3.08 12.06 5.51
CA GLU A 42 4.06 12.61 4.58
C GLU A 42 4.30 11.65 3.40
N ALA A 43 4.45 10.36 3.67
CA ALA A 43 4.73 9.36 2.64
C ALA A 43 3.55 9.17 1.67
N THR A 44 2.31 9.14 2.18
CA THR A 44 1.12 8.78 1.40
C THR A 44 0.32 9.99 0.90
N THR A 45 0.99 11.11 0.62
CA THR A 45 0.34 12.25 -0.04
C THR A 45 -0.04 11.91 -1.48
N PRO A 46 -1.08 12.55 -2.06
CA PRO A 46 -1.47 12.30 -3.45
C PRO A 46 -0.31 12.44 -4.44
N SER A 47 0.51 13.48 -4.30
CA SER A 47 1.68 13.70 -5.15
C SER A 47 2.70 12.57 -5.05
N ASN A 48 2.98 12.10 -3.83
CA ASN A 48 3.97 11.05 -3.60
C ASN A 48 3.49 9.70 -4.17
N LEU A 49 2.21 9.37 -4.00
CA LEU A 49 1.63 8.14 -4.55
C LEU A 49 1.54 8.17 -6.09
N ILE A 50 1.22 9.32 -6.68
CA ILE A 50 1.23 9.48 -8.15
C ILE A 50 2.64 9.31 -8.71
N ASN A 51 3.64 9.93 -8.08
CA ASN A 51 5.04 9.78 -8.49
C ASN A 51 5.51 8.33 -8.38
N LEU A 52 5.21 7.67 -7.25
CA LEU A 52 5.50 6.25 -7.05
C LEU A 52 4.88 5.38 -8.15
N LYS A 53 3.62 5.62 -8.51
CA LYS A 53 2.92 4.88 -9.57
C LYS A 53 3.61 5.05 -10.93
N ARG A 54 4.04 6.28 -11.27
CA ARG A 54 4.76 6.58 -12.51
C ARG A 54 6.11 5.87 -12.56
N GLU A 55 6.88 5.93 -11.47
CA GLU A 55 8.22 5.34 -11.41
C GLU A 55 8.17 3.80 -11.50
N LEU A 56 7.20 3.18 -10.83
CA LEU A 56 7.03 1.74 -10.84
C LEU A 56 6.40 1.20 -12.13
N LYS A 57 5.88 2.10 -13.00
CA LYS A 57 5.04 1.74 -14.16
C LYS A 57 3.92 0.76 -13.79
N GLY A 58 3.50 0.80 -12.52
CA GLY A 58 2.68 -0.22 -11.89
C GLY A 58 1.19 0.03 -12.12
N LYS A 59 0.44 -1.07 -12.30
CA LYS A 59 -1.04 -1.04 -12.32
C LYS A 59 -1.65 -1.52 -11.02
N GLU A 60 -0.91 -2.32 -10.25
CA GLU A 60 -1.41 -3.01 -9.06
C GLU A 60 -0.48 -2.78 -7.87
N LEU A 61 -1.08 -2.59 -6.70
CA LEU A 61 -0.38 -2.42 -5.43
C LEU A 61 -0.84 -3.51 -4.47
N LEU A 62 0.10 -4.28 -3.92
CA LEU A 62 -0.17 -5.19 -2.82
C LEU A 62 0.11 -4.48 -1.50
N ILE A 63 -0.93 -4.30 -0.69
CA ILE A 63 -0.82 -3.76 0.67
C ILE A 63 -0.88 -4.94 1.64
N VAL A 64 0.08 -5.00 2.56
CA VAL A 64 0.11 -5.98 3.65
C VAL A 64 0.17 -5.23 4.96
N ASP A 65 -0.72 -5.59 5.88
CA ASP A 65 -0.77 -5.04 7.23
C ASP A 65 -0.90 -6.18 8.26
N ARG A 66 -0.54 -5.90 9.51
CA ARG A 66 -0.66 -6.84 10.62
C ARG A 66 -1.94 -6.55 11.40
N THR A 67 -2.69 -7.59 11.72
CA THR A 67 -3.94 -7.48 12.47
C THR A 67 -4.15 -8.69 13.36
N HIS A 68 -5.03 -8.56 14.35
CA HIS A 68 -5.46 -9.68 15.19
C HIS A 68 -6.58 -10.46 14.49
N SER A 69 -6.36 -11.75 14.29
CA SER A 69 -7.29 -12.64 13.60
C SER A 69 -7.09 -14.07 14.09
N SER A 70 -8.16 -14.88 14.06
CA SER A 70 -8.08 -16.33 14.25
C SER A 70 -7.41 -17.02 13.05
N GLU A 71 -7.62 -16.46 11.85
CA GLU A 71 -7.00 -16.92 10.61
C GLU A 71 -5.62 -16.30 10.43
N PRO A 72 -4.64 -17.06 9.91
CA PRO A 72 -3.28 -16.57 9.73
C PRO A 72 -3.15 -15.53 8.62
N ILE A 73 -4.06 -15.54 7.65
CA ILE A 73 -4.11 -14.60 6.54
C ILE A 73 -5.56 -14.24 6.32
N ILE A 74 -5.84 -12.95 6.36
CA ILE A 74 -7.14 -12.42 5.97
C ILE A 74 -6.98 -11.46 4.82
N GLN A 75 -7.99 -11.40 3.96
CA GLN A 75 -8.03 -10.46 2.87
C GLN A 75 -8.74 -9.18 3.32
N ILE A 76 -8.12 -8.03 3.05
CA ILE A 76 -8.78 -6.73 3.19
C ILE A 76 -9.77 -6.58 2.02
N ILE A 77 -11.06 -6.54 2.33
CA ILE A 77 -12.14 -6.35 1.35
C ILE A 77 -12.75 -4.95 1.42
N ASP A 78 -12.59 -4.28 2.56
CA ASP A 78 -13.03 -2.91 2.81
C ASP A 78 -12.29 -2.36 4.04
N HIS A 79 -12.42 -1.07 4.29
CA HIS A 79 -11.87 -0.42 5.49
C HIS A 79 -12.77 0.70 6.01
N ARG A 80 -12.61 1.00 7.30
CA ARG A 80 -13.12 2.24 7.89
C ARG A 80 -11.94 3.09 8.34
N ASN A 81 -11.82 4.30 7.82
CA ASN A 81 -10.82 5.25 8.31
C ASN A 81 -11.34 5.94 9.59
N GLN A 82 -10.77 5.58 10.74
CA GLN A 82 -11.06 6.17 12.04
C GLN A 82 -9.95 7.10 12.57
N MET A 83 -9.00 7.48 11.70
CA MET A 83 -7.82 8.24 12.13
C MET A 83 -8.09 9.74 12.38
N GLY A 84 -9.29 10.24 12.06
CA GLY A 84 -9.58 11.68 12.08
C GLY A 84 -8.79 12.49 11.04
N PHE A 85 -8.10 11.81 10.13
CA PHE A 85 -7.22 12.38 9.12
C PHE A 85 -7.54 11.78 7.74
N ASN A 86 -7.51 12.62 6.71
CA ASN A 86 -7.64 12.19 5.32
C ASN A 86 -6.50 12.82 4.50
N PRO A 87 -5.65 12.01 3.82
CA PRO A 87 -4.49 12.51 3.08
C PRO A 87 -4.84 13.38 1.87
N LEU A 88 -6.11 13.41 1.44
CA LEU A 88 -6.59 14.18 0.29
C LEU A 88 -6.95 15.63 0.63
N VAL A 89 -7.19 15.95 1.91
CA VAL A 89 -7.67 17.28 2.35
C VAL A 89 -6.69 18.38 1.92
N GLY A 90 -7.17 19.35 1.14
CA GLY A 90 -6.38 20.47 0.62
C GLY A 90 -5.38 20.11 -0.49
N LYS A 91 -5.34 18.84 -0.93
CA LYS A 91 -4.32 18.32 -1.87
C LYS A 91 -4.91 17.78 -3.19
N THR A 92 -6.22 17.91 -3.39
CA THR A 92 -6.95 17.46 -4.60
C THR A 92 -7.84 18.56 -5.18
N PRO A 93 -8.07 18.65 -6.50
CA PRO A 93 -7.63 17.70 -7.54
C PRO A 93 -6.13 17.81 -7.84
N LEU A 94 -5.55 16.76 -8.43
CA LEU A 94 -4.14 16.71 -8.80
C LEU A 94 -3.97 15.79 -10.01
N ASP A 95 -3.14 16.18 -10.99
CA ASP A 95 -2.76 15.34 -12.14
C ASP A 95 -3.94 14.69 -12.89
N ASN A 96 -4.97 15.48 -13.22
CA ASN A 96 -6.21 15.03 -13.85
C ASN A 96 -7.05 14.01 -13.05
N HIS A 97 -6.72 13.78 -11.77
CA HIS A 97 -7.57 13.00 -10.86
C HIS A 97 -8.68 13.87 -10.23
N PRO A 98 -9.85 13.28 -9.95
CA PRO A 98 -10.98 14.03 -9.40
C PRO A 98 -10.68 14.56 -7.99
N ARG A 99 -11.36 15.65 -7.62
CA ARG A 99 -11.36 16.15 -6.24
C ARG A 99 -11.98 15.15 -5.27
N PHE A 100 -13.01 14.42 -5.71
CA PHE A 100 -13.73 13.43 -4.92
C PHE A 100 -13.61 12.07 -5.62
N PRO A 101 -12.67 11.21 -5.21
CA PRO A 101 -12.51 9.89 -5.83
C PRO A 101 -13.63 8.94 -5.41
N ASP A 102 -14.00 8.05 -6.34
CA ASP A 102 -14.86 6.91 -6.03
C ASP A 102 -14.05 5.86 -5.26
N VAL A 103 -14.54 5.48 -4.08
CA VAL A 103 -13.93 4.47 -3.20
C VAL A 103 -14.77 3.20 -3.10
N SER A 104 -15.86 3.09 -3.88
CA SER A 104 -16.78 1.93 -3.85
C SER A 104 -16.12 0.60 -4.26
N LYS A 105 -15.03 0.67 -5.02
CA LYS A 105 -14.27 -0.50 -5.53
C LYS A 105 -12.77 -0.35 -5.27
N LEU A 106 -12.41 0.03 -4.05
CA LEU A 106 -11.01 0.28 -3.68
C LEU A 106 -10.19 -1.01 -3.59
N TYR A 107 -10.77 -2.10 -3.09
CA TYR A 107 -10.10 -3.39 -2.94
C TYR A 107 -10.62 -4.40 -3.97
N ASN A 108 -9.69 -5.07 -4.64
CA ASN A 108 -10.01 -6.20 -5.51
C ASN A 108 -10.29 -7.44 -4.66
N LYS A 109 -11.56 -7.64 -4.28
CA LYS A 109 -11.99 -8.88 -3.61
C LYS A 109 -11.74 -10.07 -4.54
N ILE A 110 -11.07 -11.09 -4.05
CA ILE A 110 -10.94 -12.39 -4.74
C ILE A 110 -11.80 -13.36 -3.94
N ASP A 111 -12.82 -13.92 -4.58
CA ASP A 111 -13.58 -14.99 -3.95
C ASP A 111 -12.69 -16.23 -3.87
N ARG A 112 -12.22 -16.52 -2.66
CA ARG A 112 -11.58 -17.79 -2.32
C ARG A 112 -12.69 -18.63 -1.69
N GLY A 113 -13.25 -19.55 -2.49
CA GLY A 113 -14.40 -20.39 -2.14
C GLY A 113 -14.27 -21.12 -0.81
#